data_AF-A0A929RX88-F1
#
_entry.id   AF-A0A929RX88-F1
#
_cell.length_a   1.000
_cell.length_b   1.000
_cell.length_c   1.000
_cell.angle_alpha   90.00
_cell.angle_beta   90.00
_cell.angle_gamma   90.00
#
_symmetry.space_group_name_H-M   'P 1'
#
loop_
_entity.id
_entity.type
_entity.pdbx_description
1 polymer ?
#
loop_
_entity_poly.entity_id
_entity_poly.type
_entity_poly.pdbx_seq_one_letter_code
_entity_poly.pdbx_strand_id
1 'polypeptide(L)'
;MGRNSGGGSRGGLQPGDGNYKGKIAKVESLIHIKDPQAYKAVVQAISRYHAVMGVRQRNVKLAELGANTYGVHVTVGGKSDAVYLNKSHFNQSKNKIAADHKRGYDTGWSTRTNKPVAHTVTHELAHATWNAHLTGAKQVAAGKEVNKLYVTWLKDKKKTGYGQYAKTNVSEFWAETATKAVHGKADKYTRAVKKICKKYDL
;
A
#
# COMPACT_ATOMS: atom_id res chain seq x y z
N MET A 1 19.63 -25.05 -26.98
CA MET A 1 20.23 -24.55 -25.72
C MET A 1 19.41 -23.37 -25.23
N GLY A 2 18.65 -23.56 -24.15
CA GLY A 2 17.66 -22.60 -23.65
C GLY A 2 18.28 -21.37 -23.00
N ARG A 3 17.82 -20.19 -23.37
CA ARG A 3 18.15 -18.92 -22.72
C ARG A 3 17.23 -18.71 -21.52
N ASN A 4 17.82 -18.76 -20.33
CA ASN A 4 17.20 -18.45 -19.05
C ASN A 4 17.03 -16.93 -18.93
N SER A 5 15.82 -16.43 -19.18
CA SER A 5 15.45 -15.04 -18.93
C SER A 5 15.04 -14.89 -17.47
N GLY A 6 15.99 -14.48 -16.62
CA GLY A 6 15.76 -14.16 -15.21
C GLY A 6 14.83 -12.95 -15.04
N GLY A 7 13.52 -13.20 -15.06
CA GLY A 7 12.49 -12.25 -14.68
C GLY A 7 12.46 -12.11 -13.16
N GLY A 8 13.26 -11.20 -12.63
CA GLY A 8 13.22 -10.84 -11.21
C GLY A 8 11.88 -10.22 -10.86
N SER A 9 11.04 -10.94 -10.09
CA SER A 9 9.88 -10.37 -9.41
C SER A 9 10.34 -9.23 -8.51
N ARG A 10 10.10 -8.02 -8.98
CA ARG A 10 10.40 -6.79 -8.27
C ARG A 10 9.16 -6.45 -7.45
N GLY A 11 9.19 -6.58 -6.12
CA GLY A 11 8.06 -6.06 -5.35
C GLY A 11 7.78 -4.60 -5.69
N GLY A 12 6.51 -4.26 -5.89
CA GLY A 12 6.13 -2.96 -6.43
C GLY A 12 6.39 -2.72 -7.93
N LEU A 13 6.78 -3.69 -8.76
CA LEU A 13 6.74 -3.63 -10.23
C LEU A 13 6.12 -4.95 -10.79
N GLN A 14 5.08 -4.82 -11.62
CA GLN A 14 4.14 -5.85 -12.17
C GLN A 14 4.67 -7.28 -12.50
N PRO A 15 3.77 -8.30 -12.66
CA PRO A 15 2.39 -8.46 -12.16
C PRO A 15 2.27 -9.68 -11.22
N GLY A 16 1.42 -9.67 -10.20
CA GLY A 16 0.05 -10.19 -10.30
C GLY A 16 -0.25 -11.12 -9.10
N ASP A 17 -1.49 -11.11 -8.65
CA ASP A 17 -2.09 -11.89 -7.55
C ASP A 17 -1.59 -11.60 -6.12
N GLY A 18 -2.31 -10.71 -5.42
CA GLY A 18 -3.30 -11.09 -4.40
C GLY A 18 -2.86 -11.78 -3.11
N ASN A 19 -1.72 -12.45 -3.12
CA ASN A 19 -1.05 -13.03 -1.98
C ASN A 19 0.43 -13.07 -2.31
N TYR A 20 1.24 -12.36 -1.53
CA TYR A 20 2.68 -12.49 -1.62
C TYR A 20 3.07 -13.96 -1.41
N LYS A 21 3.55 -14.60 -2.49
CA LYS A 21 4.00 -15.99 -2.49
C LYS A 21 5.47 -16.14 -2.06
N GLY A 22 6.13 -15.02 -1.75
CA GLY A 22 7.51 -15.03 -1.27
C GLY A 22 7.59 -15.44 0.20
N LYS A 23 8.80 -15.82 0.61
CA LYS A 23 9.06 -16.17 2.02
C LYS A 23 9.05 -14.91 2.88
N ILE A 24 8.20 -14.90 3.91
CA ILE A 24 8.26 -13.93 5.01
C ILE A 24 9.10 -14.58 6.11
N ALA A 25 10.24 -13.99 6.44
CA ALA A 25 11.16 -14.53 7.45
C ALA A 25 11.60 -13.46 8.45
N LYS A 26 12.12 -13.91 9.61
CA LYS A 26 12.69 -13.06 10.67
C LYS A 26 11.81 -11.85 11.00
N VAL A 27 10.55 -12.16 11.34
CA VAL A 27 9.56 -11.15 11.73
C VAL A 27 9.99 -10.51 13.04
N GLU A 28 9.99 -9.17 13.09
CA GLU A 28 10.38 -8.40 14.28
C GLU A 28 9.53 -7.14 14.46
N SER A 29 9.61 -6.56 15.65
CA SER A 29 8.90 -5.31 15.98
C SER A 29 9.47 -4.11 15.22
N LEU A 30 8.61 -3.12 14.94
CA LEU A 30 9.01 -1.85 14.31
C LEU A 30 10.07 -1.10 15.12
N ILE A 31 10.20 -1.35 16.43
CA ILE A 31 11.24 -0.72 17.27
C ILE A 31 12.67 -1.04 16.80
N HIS A 32 12.85 -2.09 15.97
CA HIS A 32 14.13 -2.44 15.38
C HIS A 32 14.51 -1.63 14.13
N ILE A 33 13.66 -0.68 13.71
CA ILE A 33 14.05 0.33 12.71
C ILE A 33 15.20 1.17 13.28
N LYS A 34 16.37 1.05 12.67
CA LYS A 34 17.61 1.65 13.19
C LYS A 34 17.64 3.17 13.17
N ASP A 35 17.11 3.81 12.11
CA ASP A 35 17.06 5.27 12.01
C ASP A 35 15.85 5.80 12.81
N PRO A 36 16.06 6.59 13.89
CA PRO A 36 14.96 7.10 14.71
C PRO A 36 13.98 7.99 13.93
N GLN A 37 14.45 8.70 12.90
CA GLN A 37 13.58 9.52 12.06
C GLN A 37 12.74 8.68 11.10
N ALA A 38 13.30 7.57 10.60
CA ALA A 38 12.55 6.61 9.80
C ALA A 38 11.49 5.91 10.67
N TYR A 39 11.87 5.44 11.87
CA TYR A 39 10.96 4.85 12.84
C TYR A 39 9.80 5.79 13.16
N LYS A 40 10.10 7.04 13.54
CA LYS A 40 9.09 8.07 13.82
C LYS A 40 8.16 8.29 12.64
N ALA A 41 8.69 8.35 11.41
CA ALA A 41 7.87 8.55 10.22
C ALA A 41 6.93 7.35 9.95
N VAL A 42 7.38 6.12 10.18
CA VAL A 42 6.56 4.91 10.05
C VAL A 42 5.42 4.92 11.08
N VAL A 43 5.72 5.14 12.36
CA VAL A 43 4.70 5.17 13.42
C VAL A 43 3.69 6.31 13.19
N GLN A 44 4.16 7.48 12.77
CA GLN A 44 3.29 8.59 12.39
C GLN A 44 2.41 8.27 11.18
N ALA A 45 2.92 7.51 10.19
CA ALA A 45 2.13 7.07 9.05
C ALA A 45 0.98 6.17 9.47
N ILE A 46 1.24 5.21 10.36
CA ILE A 46 0.22 4.31 10.92
C ILE A 46 -0.85 5.12 11.67
N SER A 47 -0.42 5.98 12.60
CA SER A 47 -1.34 6.82 13.39
C SER A 47 -2.18 7.75 12.50
N ARG A 48 -1.57 8.37 11.49
CA ARG A 48 -2.27 9.23 10.52
C ARG A 48 -3.28 8.43 9.70
N TYR A 49 -2.92 7.24 9.24
CA TYR A 49 -3.83 6.37 8.50
C TYR A 49 -5.09 6.07 9.34
N HIS A 50 -4.91 5.62 10.58
CA HIS A 50 -6.02 5.34 11.50
C HIS A 50 -6.91 6.57 11.72
N ALA A 51 -6.31 7.74 11.95
CA ALA A 51 -7.04 8.98 12.17
C ALA A 51 -7.85 9.44 10.95
N VAL A 52 -7.32 9.25 9.74
CA VAL A 52 -7.95 9.72 8.50
C VAL A 52 -8.98 8.73 7.96
N MET A 53 -8.70 7.42 8.08
CA MET A 53 -9.51 6.37 7.49
C MET A 53 -10.53 5.79 8.48
N GLY A 54 -10.32 5.96 9.79
CA GLY A 54 -11.17 5.39 10.84
C GLY A 54 -10.88 3.91 11.14
N VAL A 55 -9.88 3.32 10.49
CA VAL A 55 -9.60 1.88 10.51
C VAL A 55 -8.50 1.55 11.52
N ARG A 56 -8.50 0.35 12.12
CA ARG A 56 -7.47 -0.12 13.06
C ARG A 56 -6.80 -1.42 12.63
N GLN A 57 -5.88 -1.36 11.66
CA GLN A 57 -4.88 -2.41 11.49
C GLN A 57 -3.70 -2.14 12.43
N ARG A 58 -3.50 -3.02 13.44
CA ARG A 58 -2.46 -2.88 14.47
C ARG A 58 -1.28 -3.83 14.26
N ASN A 59 -1.47 -4.91 13.49
CA ASN A 59 -0.45 -5.91 13.24
C ASN A 59 0.48 -5.46 12.10
N VAL A 60 1.35 -4.50 12.41
CA VAL A 60 2.37 -3.97 11.49
C VAL A 60 3.75 -4.32 12.03
N LYS A 61 4.54 -5.04 11.23
CA LYS A 61 5.84 -5.61 11.65
C LYS A 61 6.92 -5.39 10.59
N LEU A 62 8.17 -5.57 10.97
CA LEU A 62 9.28 -5.73 10.03
C LEU A 62 9.43 -7.22 9.68
N ALA A 63 9.89 -7.52 8.46
CA ALA A 63 10.30 -8.86 8.07
C ALA A 63 11.36 -8.82 6.96
N GLU A 64 12.11 -9.91 6.81
CA GLU A 64 12.85 -10.18 5.59
C GLU A 64 11.87 -10.57 4.48
N LEU A 65 11.85 -9.75 3.43
CA LEU A 65 11.05 -9.96 2.23
C LEU A 65 11.97 -10.05 1.01
N GLY A 66 11.49 -10.72 -0.03
CA GLY A 66 12.17 -10.86 -1.31
C GLY A 66 12.57 -9.54 -1.96
N ALA A 67 13.57 -9.62 -2.84
CA ALA A 67 14.18 -8.46 -3.47
C ALA A 67 13.15 -7.50 -4.10
N ASN A 68 13.43 -6.21 -3.99
CA ASN A 68 12.60 -5.09 -4.45
C ASN A 68 11.23 -4.95 -3.77
N THR A 69 10.82 -5.81 -2.84
CA THR A 69 9.56 -5.61 -2.10
C THR A 69 9.75 -4.62 -0.98
N TYR A 70 8.99 -3.52 -0.94
CA TYR A 70 9.07 -2.56 0.18
C TYR A 70 8.18 -2.97 1.35
N GLY A 71 7.03 -3.57 1.08
CA GLY A 71 6.12 -4.10 2.09
C GLY A 71 5.10 -5.03 1.46
N VAL A 72 4.33 -5.70 2.31
CA VAL A 72 3.21 -6.52 1.91
C VAL A 72 2.15 -6.59 3.00
N HIS A 73 0.88 -6.50 2.61
CA HIS A 73 -0.25 -6.99 3.39
C HIS A 73 -0.52 -8.48 3.11
N VAL A 74 -0.85 -9.24 4.16
CA VAL A 74 -1.20 -10.66 4.10
C VAL A 74 -2.67 -10.86 4.43
N THR A 75 -3.36 -11.64 3.59
CA THR A 75 -4.74 -12.10 3.80
C THR A 75 -4.74 -13.60 4.05
N VAL A 76 -5.36 -14.04 5.15
CA VAL A 76 -5.49 -15.46 5.52
C VAL A 76 -6.97 -15.79 5.71
N GLY A 77 -7.47 -16.81 4.99
CA GLY A 77 -8.87 -17.23 5.09
C GLY A 77 -9.87 -16.11 4.78
N GLY A 78 -9.51 -15.19 3.88
CA GLY A 78 -10.32 -14.02 3.53
C GLY A 78 -10.39 -12.92 4.60
N LYS A 79 -9.49 -12.96 5.60
CA LYS A 79 -9.36 -11.94 6.65
C LYS A 79 -7.99 -11.28 6.57
N SER A 80 -7.96 -10.00 6.94
CA SER A 80 -6.72 -9.23 7.08
C SER A 80 -5.91 -9.81 8.24
N ASP A 81 -4.67 -10.23 7.99
CA ASP A 81 -3.80 -10.82 9.01
C ASP A 81 -2.76 -9.81 9.52
N ALA A 82 -1.84 -9.40 8.64
CA ALA A 82 -0.71 -8.56 9.02
C ALA A 82 -0.17 -7.72 7.87
N VAL A 83 0.49 -6.62 8.21
CA VAL A 83 1.34 -5.85 7.31
C VAL A 83 2.80 -6.09 7.69
N TYR A 84 3.61 -6.49 6.71
CA TYR A 84 5.04 -6.66 6.86
C TYR A 84 5.78 -5.62 6.01
N LEU A 85 6.63 -4.83 6.65
CA LEU A 85 7.52 -3.88 6.01
C LEU A 85 8.89 -4.52 5.81
N ASN A 86 9.52 -4.33 4.66
CA ASN A 86 10.82 -4.95 4.37
C ASN A 86 11.89 -4.35 5.28
N LYS A 87 12.43 -5.18 6.16
CA LYS A 87 13.51 -4.85 7.09
C LYS A 87 14.70 -4.21 6.40
N SER A 88 15.13 -4.72 5.25
CA SER A 88 16.29 -4.19 4.52
C SER A 88 16.06 -2.77 3.99
N HIS A 89 14.83 -2.46 3.58
CA HIS A 89 14.46 -1.14 3.07
C HIS A 89 14.27 -0.15 4.22
N PHE A 90 13.51 -0.51 5.25
CA PHE A 90 13.20 0.39 6.36
C PHE A 90 14.33 0.56 7.38
N ASN A 91 15.40 -0.24 7.32
CA ASN A 91 16.64 0.02 8.06
C ASN A 91 17.62 0.95 7.35
N GLN A 92 17.26 1.49 6.19
CA GLN A 92 18.01 2.57 5.55
C GLN A 92 17.72 3.91 6.23
N SER A 93 18.51 4.94 5.90
CA SER A 93 18.21 6.29 6.37
C SER A 93 16.88 6.78 5.82
N LYS A 94 16.18 7.62 6.58
CA LYS A 94 14.93 8.28 6.16
C LYS A 94 15.05 8.95 4.79
N ASN A 95 16.19 9.58 4.52
CA ASN A 95 16.44 10.24 3.23
C ASN A 95 16.56 9.24 2.08
N LYS A 96 17.17 8.08 2.32
CA LYS A 96 17.28 7.02 1.31
C LYS A 96 15.91 6.42 0.99
N ILE A 97 15.11 6.10 2.02
CA ILE A 97 13.72 5.65 1.85
C ILE A 97 12.91 6.70 1.07
N ALA A 98 13.03 7.97 1.44
CA ALA A 98 12.34 9.06 0.75
C ALA A 98 12.75 9.18 -0.72
N ALA A 99 14.05 9.04 -1.02
CA ALA A 99 14.57 9.10 -2.38
C ALA A 99 14.05 7.94 -3.24
N ASP A 100 13.99 6.73 -2.69
CA ASP A 100 13.47 5.55 -3.38
C ASP A 100 12.01 5.73 -3.80
N HIS A 101 11.18 6.30 -2.93
CA HIS A 101 9.78 6.64 -3.27
C HIS A 101 9.65 7.81 -4.24
N LYS A 102 10.49 8.85 -4.10
CA LYS A 102 10.50 9.97 -5.06
C LYS A 102 10.80 9.50 -6.48
N ARG A 103 11.72 8.54 -6.65
CA ARG A 103 11.96 7.93 -7.97
C ARG A 103 10.69 7.33 -8.57
N GLY A 104 9.87 6.63 -7.76
CA GLY A 104 8.57 6.12 -8.21
C GLY A 104 7.58 7.22 -8.61
N TYR A 105 7.64 8.39 -7.96
CA TYR A 105 6.81 9.55 -8.33
C TYR A 105 7.27 10.23 -9.61
N ASP A 106 8.58 10.27 -9.83
CA ASP A 106 9.20 10.96 -10.97
C ASP A 106 9.06 10.14 -12.25
N THR A 107 9.09 8.81 -12.15
CA THR A 107 8.76 7.91 -13.28
C THR A 107 7.26 7.80 -13.55
N GLY A 108 6.41 8.39 -12.71
CA GLY A 108 4.95 8.26 -12.80
C GLY A 108 4.44 6.87 -12.44
N TRP A 109 5.27 6.02 -11.83
CA TRP A 109 4.88 4.69 -11.41
C TRP A 109 3.95 4.71 -10.19
N SER A 110 4.33 5.44 -9.13
CA SER A 110 3.59 5.54 -7.87
C SER A 110 2.80 6.83 -7.77
N THR A 111 1.69 6.79 -7.02
CA THR A 111 0.83 7.94 -6.75
C THR A 111 1.56 8.98 -5.90
N ARG A 112 1.59 10.22 -6.36
CA ARG A 112 2.39 11.28 -5.75
C ARG A 112 1.76 11.73 -4.44
N THR A 113 2.55 11.73 -3.37
CA THR A 113 2.15 12.24 -2.04
C THR A 113 3.21 13.18 -1.46
N ASN A 114 2.84 13.92 -0.42
CA ASN A 114 3.75 14.84 0.27
C ASN A 114 4.64 14.13 1.32
N LYS A 115 4.43 12.83 1.55
CA LYS A 115 5.10 12.04 2.61
C LYS A 115 5.65 10.73 2.02
N PRO A 116 6.78 10.76 1.29
CA PRO A 116 7.32 9.59 0.59
C PRO A 116 7.60 8.40 1.51
N VAL A 117 8.20 8.62 2.69
CA VAL A 117 8.49 7.55 3.67
C VAL A 117 7.21 6.86 4.19
N ALA A 118 6.10 7.59 4.24
CA ALA A 118 4.82 7.05 4.69
C ALA A 118 4.11 6.24 3.59
N HIS A 119 4.58 6.29 2.34
CA HIS A 119 3.84 5.77 1.20
C HIS A 119 3.59 4.26 1.34
N THR A 120 4.64 3.44 1.41
CA THR A 120 4.48 1.98 1.55
C THR A 120 3.65 1.61 2.77
N VAL A 121 3.93 2.22 3.93
CA VAL A 121 3.18 1.91 5.17
C VAL A 121 1.68 2.14 4.98
N THR A 122 1.32 3.27 4.36
CA THR A 122 -0.08 3.65 4.13
C THR A 122 -0.73 2.80 3.05
N HIS A 123 0.04 2.42 2.02
CA HIS A 123 -0.38 1.56 0.93
C HIS A 123 -0.73 0.16 1.46
N GLU A 124 0.16 -0.47 2.24
CA GLU A 124 -0.11 -1.79 2.81
C GLU A 124 -1.24 -1.76 3.85
N LEU A 125 -1.34 -0.70 4.66
CA LEU A 125 -2.48 -0.51 5.56
C LEU A 125 -3.80 -0.38 4.79
N ALA A 126 -3.79 0.21 3.60
CA ALA A 126 -4.98 0.32 2.77
C ALA A 126 -5.44 -1.03 2.22
N HIS A 127 -4.51 -1.91 1.82
CA HIS A 127 -4.83 -3.31 1.51
C HIS A 127 -5.40 -4.04 2.73
N ALA A 128 -4.91 -3.73 3.92
CA ALA A 128 -5.41 -4.32 5.16
C ALA A 128 -6.85 -3.93 5.50
N THR A 129 -7.28 -2.74 5.10
CA THR A 129 -8.66 -2.24 5.23
C THR A 129 -9.57 -2.86 4.18
N TRP A 130 -9.09 -2.91 2.93
CA TRP A 130 -9.83 -3.50 1.84
C TRP A 130 -8.89 -3.98 0.75
N ASN A 131 -9.10 -5.22 0.30
CA ASN A 131 -8.60 -5.74 -0.95
C ASN A 131 -9.63 -6.74 -1.50
N ALA A 132 -9.49 -7.14 -2.76
CA ALA A 132 -10.44 -8.03 -3.43
C ALA A 132 -10.51 -9.46 -2.84
N HIS A 133 -9.57 -9.85 -1.98
CA HIS A 133 -9.51 -11.17 -1.34
C HIS A 133 -10.12 -11.19 0.06
N LEU A 134 -10.51 -10.05 0.62
CA LEU A 134 -11.22 -10.01 1.90
C LEU A 134 -12.68 -10.41 1.70
N THR A 135 -13.16 -11.37 2.50
CA THR A 135 -14.48 -11.99 2.35
C THR A 135 -15.47 -11.60 3.45
N GLY A 136 -15.07 -10.73 4.38
CA GLY A 136 -15.99 -10.19 5.38
C GLY A 136 -17.17 -9.46 4.74
N ALA A 137 -18.37 -9.58 5.33
CA ALA A 137 -19.60 -9.06 4.73
C ALA A 137 -19.52 -7.56 4.36
N LYS A 138 -18.88 -6.76 5.23
CA LYS A 138 -18.63 -5.32 4.99
C LYS A 138 -17.69 -5.09 3.82
N GLN A 139 -16.59 -5.84 3.73
CA GLN A 139 -15.61 -5.75 2.65
C GLN A 139 -16.21 -6.17 1.30
N VAL A 140 -17.02 -7.23 1.28
CA VAL A 140 -17.75 -7.69 0.10
C VAL A 140 -18.76 -6.63 -0.36
N ALA A 141 -19.51 -6.04 0.58
CA ALA A 141 -20.46 -4.97 0.26
C ALA A 141 -19.75 -3.71 -0.27
N ALA A 142 -18.68 -3.27 0.40
CA ALA A 142 -17.84 -2.16 -0.04
C ALA A 142 -17.25 -2.40 -1.43
N GLY A 143 -16.88 -3.65 -1.75
CA GLY A 143 -16.29 -4.04 -3.02
C GLY A 143 -17.13 -3.63 -4.23
N LYS A 144 -18.46 -3.59 -4.12
CA LYS A 144 -19.34 -3.11 -5.20
C LYS A 144 -19.08 -1.63 -5.51
N GLU A 145 -18.96 -0.79 -4.49
CA GLU A 145 -18.67 0.63 -4.65
C GLU A 145 -17.21 0.90 -5.04
N VAL A 146 -16.27 0.13 -4.49
CA VAL A 146 -14.85 0.24 -4.87
C VAL A 146 -14.67 -0.08 -6.35
N ASN A 147 -15.28 -1.16 -6.86
CA ASN A 147 -15.24 -1.50 -8.28
C ASN A 147 -15.86 -0.43 -9.17
N LYS A 148 -17.03 0.11 -8.78
CA LYS A 148 -17.66 1.22 -9.51
C LYS A 148 -16.74 2.44 -9.54
N LEU A 149 -16.14 2.80 -8.41
CA LEU A 149 -15.21 3.92 -8.30
C LEU A 149 -13.98 3.71 -9.18
N TYR A 150 -13.42 2.49 -9.20
CA TYR A 150 -12.28 2.12 -10.02
C TYR A 150 -12.57 2.28 -11.53
N VAL A 151 -13.72 1.78 -12.00
CA VAL A 151 -14.14 1.94 -13.41
C VAL A 151 -14.32 3.42 -13.77
N THR A 152 -14.95 4.21 -12.90
CA THR A 152 -15.08 5.67 -13.11
C THR A 152 -13.73 6.36 -13.12
N TRP A 153 -12.81 5.95 -12.24
CA TRP A 153 -11.46 6.48 -12.17
C TRP A 153 -10.66 6.16 -13.44
N LEU A 154 -10.72 4.92 -13.94
CA LEU A 154 -10.03 4.52 -15.17
C LEU A 154 -10.44 5.40 -16.36
N LYS A 155 -11.75 5.66 -16.51
CA LYS A 155 -12.33 6.46 -17.61
C LYS A 155 -12.01 7.96 -17.53
N ASP A 156 -11.69 8.50 -16.35
CA ASP A 156 -11.42 9.93 -16.19
C ASP A 156 -10.02 10.31 -16.71
N LYS A 157 -9.96 10.95 -17.88
CA LYS A 157 -8.70 11.42 -18.47
C LYS A 157 -8.12 12.68 -17.81
N LYS A 158 -8.90 13.38 -16.96
CA LYS A 158 -8.51 14.63 -16.28
C LYS A 158 -7.92 14.39 -14.90
N LYS A 159 -7.93 13.15 -14.39
CA LYS A 159 -7.32 12.78 -13.11
C LYS A 159 -5.80 13.02 -13.14
N THR A 160 -5.26 13.56 -12.05
CA THR A 160 -3.82 13.83 -11.92
C THR A 160 -3.25 13.35 -10.59
N GLY A 161 -1.94 13.16 -10.56
CA GLY A 161 -1.20 12.77 -9.36
C GLY A 161 -1.32 11.29 -8.98
N TYR A 162 -1.91 10.45 -9.85
CA TYR A 162 -1.96 9.00 -9.68
C TYR A 162 -0.92 8.31 -10.55
N GLY A 163 -0.28 7.28 -9.99
CA GLY A 163 0.71 6.48 -10.69
C GLY A 163 0.12 5.39 -11.59
N GLN A 164 0.94 4.81 -12.46
CA GLN A 164 0.56 3.63 -13.26
C GLN A 164 0.23 2.42 -12.38
N TYR A 165 0.84 2.31 -11.19
CA TYR A 165 0.62 1.18 -10.29
C TYR A 165 -0.85 1.05 -9.86
N ALA A 166 -1.55 2.17 -9.69
CA ALA A 166 -2.97 2.21 -9.37
C ALA A 166 -3.88 1.62 -10.48
N LYS A 167 -3.36 1.37 -11.68
CA LYS A 167 -4.12 0.78 -12.80
C LYS A 167 -3.98 -0.74 -12.92
N THR A 168 -3.11 -1.33 -12.12
CA THR A 168 -2.78 -2.76 -12.25
C THR A 168 -3.97 -3.65 -11.91
N ASN A 169 -4.71 -3.34 -10.84
CA ASN A 169 -5.97 -3.96 -10.47
C ASN A 169 -6.72 -3.06 -9.46
N VAL A 170 -7.94 -3.48 -9.08
CA VAL A 170 -8.81 -2.72 -8.17
C VAL A 170 -8.24 -2.59 -6.74
N SER A 171 -7.48 -3.58 -6.26
CA SER A 171 -6.83 -3.53 -4.95
C SER A 171 -5.71 -2.49 -4.93
N GLU A 172 -4.86 -2.46 -5.96
CA GLU A 172 -3.80 -1.44 -6.06
C GLU A 172 -4.38 -0.04 -6.29
N PHE A 173 -5.45 0.07 -7.07
CA PHE A 173 -6.21 1.31 -7.17
C PHE A 173 -6.65 1.81 -5.79
N TRP A 174 -7.25 0.93 -4.99
CA TRP A 174 -7.70 1.26 -3.65
C TRP A 174 -6.53 1.72 -2.78
N ALA A 175 -5.44 0.95 -2.72
CA ALA A 175 -4.29 1.23 -1.88
C ALA A 175 -3.59 2.54 -2.24
N GLU A 176 -3.37 2.79 -3.52
CA GLU A 176 -2.78 4.03 -4.04
C GLU A 176 -3.68 5.25 -3.78
N THR A 177 -5.00 5.09 -4.01
CA THR A 177 -5.96 6.19 -3.80
C THR A 177 -6.14 6.52 -2.32
N ALA A 178 -6.19 5.50 -1.45
CA ALA A 178 -6.18 5.68 -0.01
C ALA A 178 -4.89 6.36 0.47
N THR A 179 -3.74 5.97 -0.07
CA THR A 179 -2.45 6.61 0.24
C THR A 179 -2.45 8.08 -0.12
N LYS A 180 -2.99 8.44 -1.29
CA LYS A 180 -3.23 9.84 -1.67
C LYS A 180 -4.24 10.53 -0.77
N ALA A 181 -5.28 9.84 -0.32
CA ALA A 181 -6.30 10.40 0.56
C ALA A 181 -5.74 10.81 1.94
N VAL A 182 -4.70 10.11 2.41
CA VAL A 182 -4.05 10.38 3.70
C VAL A 182 -2.95 11.45 3.57
N HIS A 183 -2.14 11.41 2.49
CA HIS A 183 -0.90 12.21 2.38
C HIS A 183 -0.78 13.09 1.14
N GLY A 184 -1.73 13.03 0.22
CA GLY A 184 -1.68 13.74 -1.07
C GLY A 184 -2.72 14.85 -1.20
N LYS A 185 -2.79 15.45 -2.39
CA LYS A 185 -3.80 16.45 -2.74
C LYS A 185 -5.18 15.80 -2.83
N ALA A 186 -6.14 16.34 -2.10
CA ALA A 186 -7.51 15.84 -2.11
C ALA A 186 -8.19 16.05 -3.47
N ASP A 187 -9.05 15.10 -3.85
CA ASP A 187 -9.89 15.16 -5.04
C ASP A 187 -11.18 14.33 -4.81
N LYS A 188 -11.99 14.16 -5.86
CA LYS A 188 -13.24 13.41 -5.77
C LYS A 188 -13.05 11.93 -5.41
N TYR A 189 -11.96 11.30 -5.84
CA TYR A 189 -11.69 9.88 -5.59
C TYR A 189 -11.16 9.64 -4.19
N THR A 190 -10.26 10.48 -3.71
CA THR A 190 -9.77 10.38 -2.33
C THR A 190 -10.88 10.64 -1.31
N ARG A 191 -11.81 11.56 -1.61
CA ARG A 191 -13.02 11.75 -0.79
C ARG A 191 -13.95 10.54 -0.86
N ALA A 192 -14.13 9.93 -2.03
CA ALA A 192 -14.96 8.74 -2.18
C ALA A 192 -14.40 7.56 -1.38
N VAL A 193 -13.08 7.32 -1.41
CA VAL A 193 -12.42 6.28 -0.61
C VAL A 193 -12.68 6.46 0.90
N LYS A 194 -12.54 7.69 1.43
CA LYS A 194 -12.87 7.96 2.84
C LYS A 194 -14.35 7.72 3.16
N LYS A 195 -15.25 8.10 2.25
CA LYS A 195 -16.69 7.87 2.39
C LYS A 195 -17.03 6.37 2.42
N ILE A 196 -16.39 5.57 1.56
CA ILE A 196 -16.57 4.11 1.53
C ILE A 196 -16.09 3.51 2.86
N CYS A 197 -14.90 3.88 3.35
CA CYS A 197 -14.41 3.39 4.64
C CYS A 197 -15.38 3.69 5.78
N LYS A 198 -15.85 4.93 5.87
CA LYS A 198 -16.83 5.35 6.88
C LYS A 198 -18.17 4.62 6.74
N LYS A 199 -18.67 4.45 5.51
CA LYS A 199 -19.99 3.85 5.24
C LYS A 199 -20.03 2.39 5.64
N TYR A 200 -18.98 1.64 5.34
CA TYR A 200 -18.94 0.20 5.59
C TYR A 200 -18.25 -0.17 6.90
N ASP A 201 -17.72 0.81 7.63
CA ASP A 201 -16.99 0.61 8.88
C ASP A 201 -15.91 -0.49 8.69
N LEU A 202 -15.05 -0.21 7.69
CA LEU A 202 -13.95 -1.07 7.25
C LEU A 202 -12.78 -1.06 8.24
#